data_AF-A0A9D4L000-F1
#
_entry.id   AF-A0A9D4L000-F1
#
_cell.length_a   1.000
_cell.length_b   1.000
_cell.length_c   1.000
_cell.angle_alpha   90.00
_cell.angle_beta   90.00
_cell.angle_gamma   90.00
#
_symmetry.space_group_name_H-M   'P 1'
#
loop_
_entity.id
_entity.type
_entity.pdbx_description
1 polymer ?
#
loop_
_entity_poly.entity_id
_entity_poly.type
_entity_poly.pdbx_seq_one_letter_code
_entity_poly.pdbx_strand_id
1 'polypeptide(L)'
;MITIIIIVIIIIIIIIIIIIIIIIIIIIIIIIIIIIIIIIIIIIIVVVVVIVVFVYVYVVVIIIVVLLFVVIIICIISIFSIISIIFIIIFIFIFTIISDVFTCVALLCNHKALFVVFRGCLDGRTVSDLCHCLMYVISFARFLGFVRGGLFINETMQCPCCWYVQFE
;
A
#
# COMPACT_ATOMS: atom_id res chain seq x y z
N MET A 1 31.63 -105.03 13.29
CA MET A 1 30.43 -104.45 13.94
C MET A 1 30.72 -103.08 14.56
N ILE A 2 31.74 -102.95 15.42
CA ILE A 2 32.12 -101.67 16.07
C ILE A 2 32.49 -100.57 15.05
N THR A 3 33.23 -100.90 13.99
CA THR A 3 33.61 -99.96 12.92
C THR A 3 32.42 -99.35 12.21
N ILE A 4 31.38 -100.14 11.93
CA ILE A 4 30.15 -99.70 11.25
C ILE A 4 29.39 -98.72 12.15
N ILE A 5 29.30 -99.01 13.45
CA ILE A 5 28.61 -98.13 14.42
C ILE A 5 29.31 -96.77 14.49
N ILE A 6 30.65 -96.74 14.54
CA ILE A 6 31.42 -95.49 14.58
C ILE A 6 31.18 -94.66 13.31
N ILE A 7 31.19 -95.29 12.13
CA ILE A 7 30.93 -94.60 10.86
C ILE A 7 29.53 -93.97 10.85
N VAL A 8 28.50 -94.68 11.31
CA VAL A 8 27.12 -94.16 11.37
C VAL A 8 27.04 -92.95 12.31
N ILE A 9 27.68 -93.00 13.48
CA ILE A 9 27.71 -91.87 14.43
C ILE A 9 28.36 -90.64 13.79
N ILE A 10 29.50 -90.82 13.09
CA ILE A 10 30.20 -89.72 12.42
C ILE A 10 29.30 -89.08 11.35
N ILE A 11 28.61 -89.88 10.54
CA ILE A 11 27.69 -89.39 9.51
C ILE A 11 26.55 -88.57 10.15
N ILE A 12 25.95 -89.05 11.24
CA ILE A 12 24.90 -88.33 11.96
C ILE A 12 25.41 -86.97 12.48
N ILE A 13 26.61 -86.94 13.07
CA ILE A 13 27.22 -85.69 13.56
C ILE A 13 27.44 -84.69 12.41
N ILE A 14 27.96 -85.15 11.26
CA ILE A 14 28.17 -84.30 10.09
C ILE A 14 26.84 -83.72 9.60
N ILE A 15 25.78 -84.53 9.53
CA ILE A 15 24.44 -84.07 9.11
C ILE A 15 23.91 -83.00 10.08
N ILE A 16 24.05 -83.21 11.40
CA ILE A 16 23.62 -82.24 12.40
C ILE A 16 24.39 -80.92 12.24
N ILE A 17 25.71 -80.98 12.03
CA ILE A 17 26.54 -79.77 11.82
C ILE A 17 26.08 -79.02 10.57
N ILE A 18 25.81 -79.72 9.46
CA ILE A 18 25.32 -79.10 8.22
C ILE A 18 23.96 -78.41 8.45
N ILE A 19 23.04 -79.07 9.14
CA ILE A 19 21.73 -78.49 9.47
C ILE A 19 21.88 -77.21 10.32
N ILE A 20 22.75 -77.24 11.33
CA ILE A 20 23.02 -76.06 12.18
C ILE A 20 23.58 -74.91 11.33
N ILE A 21 24.54 -75.18 10.46
CA ILE A 21 25.12 -74.17 9.56
C ILE A 21 24.04 -73.55 8.66
N ILE A 22 23.16 -74.38 8.08
CA ILE A 22 22.05 -73.89 7.24
C ILE A 22 21.12 -72.99 8.05
N ILE A 23 20.76 -73.36 9.28
CA ILE A 23 19.90 -72.55 10.16
C ILE A 23 20.57 -71.21 10.46
N ILE A 24 21.86 -71.19 10.78
CA ILE A 24 22.61 -69.95 11.04
C ILE A 24 22.60 -69.04 9.81
N ILE A 25 22.82 -69.60 8.61
CA ILE A 25 22.78 -68.84 7.36
C ILE A 25 21.39 -68.22 7.14
N ILE A 26 20.32 -68.99 7.36
CA ILE A 26 18.94 -68.49 7.23
C ILE A 26 18.67 -67.34 8.21
N ILE A 27 19.11 -67.47 9.47
CA ILE A 27 18.98 -66.42 10.48
C ILE A 27 19.72 -65.15 10.04
N ILE A 28 20.95 -65.27 9.55
CA ILE A 28 21.74 -64.13 9.05
C ILE A 28 21.02 -63.44 7.88
N ILE A 29 20.48 -64.21 6.93
CA ILE A 29 19.73 -63.65 5.78
C ILE A 29 18.50 -62.88 6.28
N ILE A 30 17.74 -63.43 7.23
CA ILE A 30 16.57 -62.76 7.81
C ILE A 30 16.98 -61.44 8.49
N ILE A 31 18.07 -61.44 9.26
CA ILE A 31 18.58 -60.23 9.91
C ILE A 31 18.96 -59.17 8.87
N ILE A 32 19.65 -59.55 7.80
CA ILE A 32 20.01 -58.63 6.71
C ILE A 32 18.76 -58.03 6.06
N ILE A 33 17.75 -58.84 5.76
CA ILE A 33 16.48 -58.37 5.19
C ILE A 33 15.81 -57.36 6.12
N ILE A 34 15.74 -57.65 7.43
CA ILE A 34 15.17 -56.74 8.42
C ILE A 34 15.93 -55.40 8.46
N ILE A 35 17.26 -55.44 8.45
CA ILE A 35 18.09 -54.23 8.44
C ILE A 35 17.82 -53.39 7.17
N ILE A 36 17.73 -54.03 6.00
CA ILE A 36 17.40 -53.34 4.74
C ILE A 36 16.02 -52.66 4.82
N ILE A 37 15.01 -53.36 5.34
CA ILE A 37 13.66 -52.80 5.52
C ILE A 37 13.70 -51.57 6.44
N ILE A 38 14.42 -51.65 7.58
CA ILE A 38 14.58 -50.53 8.52
C ILE A 38 15.24 -49.33 7.83
N ILE A 39 16.30 -49.55 7.05
CA ILE A 39 16.98 -48.48 6.30
C ILE A 39 16.02 -47.81 5.32
N ILE A 40 15.26 -48.59 4.56
CA ILE A 40 14.26 -48.07 3.61
C ILE A 40 13.22 -47.21 4.34
N ILE A 41 12.69 -47.68 5.47
CA ILE A 41 11.71 -46.93 6.27
C ILE A 41 12.31 -45.60 6.75
N ILE A 42 13.55 -45.59 7.26
CA ILE A 42 14.22 -44.37 7.69
C ILE A 42 14.37 -43.39 6.53
N ILE A 43 14.79 -43.86 5.35
CA ILE A 43 14.91 -43.02 4.15
C ILE A 43 13.56 -42.40 3.78
N ILE A 44 12.48 -43.19 3.77
CA ILE A 44 11.12 -42.70 3.47
C ILE A 44 10.71 -41.61 4.47
N ILE A 45 10.94 -41.82 5.77
CA ILE A 45 10.62 -40.83 6.81
C ILE A 45 11.39 -39.53 6.57
N VAL A 46 12.70 -39.60 6.30
CA VAL A 46 13.53 -38.42 6.02
C VAL A 46 13.02 -37.68 4.79
N VAL A 47 12.71 -38.38 3.70
CA VAL A 47 12.16 -37.78 2.47
C VAL A 47 10.83 -37.09 2.75
N VAL A 48 9.91 -37.72 3.49
CA VAL A 48 8.63 -37.11 3.87
C VAL A 48 8.85 -35.86 4.71
N VAL A 49 9.75 -35.89 5.70
CA VAL A 49 10.07 -34.71 6.53
C VAL A 49 10.62 -33.57 5.68
N VAL A 50 11.54 -33.86 4.75
CA VAL A 50 12.10 -32.84 3.84
C VAL A 50 11.01 -32.22 2.96
N ILE A 51 10.10 -33.03 2.41
CA ILE A 51 8.97 -32.54 1.60
C ILE A 51 8.05 -31.65 2.45
N VAL A 52 7.68 -32.07 3.66
CA VAL A 52 6.82 -31.29 4.56
C VAL A 52 7.47 -29.95 4.92
N VAL A 53 8.76 -29.95 5.24
CA VAL A 53 9.51 -28.71 5.54
C VAL A 53 9.55 -27.79 4.32
N PHE A 54 9.83 -28.33 3.13
CA PHE A 54 9.87 -27.55 1.89
C PHE A 54 8.52 -26.93 1.55
N VAL A 55 7.43 -27.70 1.67
CA VAL A 55 6.06 -27.21 1.46
C VAL A 55 5.73 -26.11 2.47
N TYR A 56 6.06 -26.30 3.75
CA TYR A 56 5.81 -25.29 4.78
C TYR A 56 6.56 -23.99 4.50
N VAL A 57 7.85 -24.05 4.15
CA VAL A 57 8.65 -22.87 3.80
C VAL A 57 8.03 -22.16 2.59
N TYR A 58 7.62 -22.89 1.56
CA TYR A 58 7.02 -22.29 0.37
C TYR A 58 5.67 -21.61 0.68
N VAL A 59 4.82 -22.23 1.49
CA VAL A 59 3.55 -21.64 1.95
C VAL A 59 3.80 -20.35 2.74
N VAL A 60 4.78 -20.34 3.65
CA VAL A 60 5.15 -19.14 4.41
C VAL A 60 5.61 -18.01 3.47
N VAL A 61 6.45 -18.33 2.47
CA VAL A 61 6.91 -17.34 1.48
C VAL A 61 5.73 -16.77 0.67
N ILE A 62 4.80 -17.62 0.22
CA ILE A 62 3.59 -17.16 -0.49
C ILE A 62 2.78 -16.21 0.39
N ILE A 63 2.55 -16.55 1.66
CA ILE A 63 1.79 -15.70 2.58
C ILE A 63 2.45 -14.33 2.73
N ILE A 64 3.78 -14.28 2.89
CA ILE A 64 4.53 -13.02 2.99
C ILE A 64 4.38 -12.20 1.70
N VAL A 65 4.50 -12.81 0.52
CA VAL A 65 4.35 -12.13 -0.77
C VAL A 65 2.93 -11.58 -0.95
N VAL A 66 1.91 -12.36 -0.58
CA VAL A 66 0.51 -11.93 -0.64
C VAL A 66 0.26 -10.77 0.32
N LEU A 67 0.77 -10.84 1.55
CA LEU A 67 0.65 -9.74 2.52
C LEU A 67 1.33 -8.46 2.01
N LEU A 68 2.54 -8.57 1.46
CA LEU A 68 3.24 -7.42 0.86
C LEU A 68 2.45 -6.82 -0.30
N PHE A 69 1.87 -7.66 -1.16
CA PHE A 69 1.04 -7.20 -2.27
C PHE A 69 -0.23 -6.47 -1.79
N VAL A 70 -0.88 -6.99 -0.75
CA VAL A 70 -2.05 -6.34 -0.13
C VAL A 70 -1.68 -4.99 0.46
N VAL A 71 -0.55 -4.89 1.17
CA VAL A 71 -0.07 -3.62 1.73
C VAL A 71 0.21 -2.60 0.62
N ILE A 72 0.84 -3.01 -0.48
CA ILE A 72 1.10 -2.13 -1.64
C ILE A 72 -0.21 -1.60 -2.22
N ILE A 73 -1.23 -2.46 -2.41
CA ILE A 73 -2.54 -2.04 -2.92
C ILE A 73 -3.20 -1.02 -1.99
N ILE A 74 -3.19 -1.26 -0.68
CA ILE A 74 -3.78 -0.34 0.31
C ILE A 74 -3.08 1.03 0.25
N CYS A 75 -1.75 1.05 0.13
CA CYS A 75 -0.98 2.28 -0.04
C CYS A 75 -1.33 3.03 -1.33
N ILE A 76 -1.52 2.33 -2.46
CA ILE A 76 -1.92 2.98 -3.72
C ILE A 76 -3.31 3.60 -3.59
N ILE A 77 -4.27 2.89 -2.99
CA ILE A 77 -5.63 3.39 -2.76
C ILE A 77 -5.61 4.62 -1.85
N SER A 78 -4.81 4.61 -0.79
CA SER A 78 -4.72 5.75 0.14
C SER A 78 -4.09 6.98 -0.53
N ILE A 79 -3.03 6.81 -1.34
CA ILE A 79 -2.43 7.89 -2.12
C ILE A 79 -3.45 8.48 -3.11
N PHE A 80 -4.20 7.64 -3.82
CA PHE A 80 -5.22 8.10 -4.77
C PHE A 80 -6.34 8.89 -4.07
N SER A 81 -6.75 8.46 -2.88
CA SER A 81 -7.73 9.17 -2.04
C SER A 81 -7.22 10.56 -1.64
N ILE A 82 -5.97 10.65 -1.19
CA ILE A 82 -5.34 11.94 -0.81
C ILE A 82 -5.29 12.89 -2.01
N ILE A 83 -4.88 12.41 -3.18
CA ILE A 83 -4.84 13.21 -4.42
C ILE A 83 -6.24 13.71 -4.77
N SER A 84 -7.26 12.86 -4.64
CA SER A 84 -8.65 13.23 -4.92
C SER A 84 -9.16 14.32 -3.97
N ILE A 85 -8.83 14.23 -2.68
CA ILE A 85 -9.19 15.26 -1.69
C ILE A 85 -8.52 16.60 -2.04
N ILE A 86 -7.22 16.59 -2.37
CA ILE A 86 -6.50 17.81 -2.76
C ILE A 86 -7.15 18.44 -4.01
N PHE A 87 -7.51 17.63 -5.01
CA PHE A 87 -8.16 18.12 -6.23
C PHE A 87 -9.51 18.79 -5.94
N ILE A 88 -10.33 18.19 -5.06
CA ILE A 88 -11.62 18.77 -4.65
C ILE A 88 -11.42 20.12 -3.96
N ILE A 89 -10.44 20.25 -3.06
CA ILE A 89 -10.14 21.52 -2.37
C ILE A 89 -9.75 22.61 -3.38
N ILE A 90 -8.84 22.28 -4.31
CA ILE A 90 -8.41 23.21 -5.37
C ILE A 90 -9.61 23.62 -6.25
N PHE A 91 -10.46 22.66 -6.62
CA PHE A 91 -11.64 22.93 -7.44
C PHE A 91 -12.63 23.87 -6.74
N ILE A 92 -12.94 23.61 -5.47
CA ILE A 92 -13.82 24.48 -4.67
C ILE A 92 -13.23 25.89 -4.59
N PHE A 93 -11.92 26.01 -4.31
CA PHE A 93 -11.25 27.30 -4.22
C PHE A 93 -11.35 28.10 -5.52
N ILE A 94 -11.06 27.47 -6.67
CA ILE A 94 -11.18 28.10 -7.99
C ILE A 94 -12.63 28.52 -8.26
N PHE A 95 -13.59 27.64 -7.98
CA PHE A 95 -15.01 27.93 -8.21
C PHE A 95 -15.50 29.11 -7.37
N THR A 96 -15.13 29.17 -6.09
CA THR A 96 -15.44 30.30 -5.20
C THR A 96 -14.87 31.61 -5.76
N ILE A 97 -13.60 31.63 -6.17
CA ILE A 97 -12.99 32.82 -6.78
C ILE A 97 -13.75 33.25 -8.03
N ILE A 98 -14.04 32.32 -8.93
CA ILE A 98 -14.75 32.63 -10.18
C ILE A 98 -16.12 33.21 -9.87
N SER A 99 -16.86 32.60 -8.93
CA SER A 99 -18.17 33.09 -8.49
C SER A 99 -18.09 34.49 -7.89
N ASP A 100 -17.11 34.76 -7.02
CA ASP A 100 -16.91 36.06 -6.39
C ASP A 100 -16.55 37.14 -7.43
N VAL A 101 -15.74 36.79 -8.43
CA VAL A 101 -15.44 37.70 -9.55
C VAL A 101 -16.69 37.97 -10.39
N PHE A 102 -17.48 36.95 -10.73
CA PHE A 102 -18.71 37.12 -11.50
C PHE A 102 -19.74 37.97 -10.77
N THR A 103 -19.93 37.78 -9.46
CA THR A 103 -20.84 38.62 -8.66
C THR A 103 -20.35 40.07 -8.61
N CYS A 104 -19.05 40.29 -8.45
CA CYS A 104 -18.48 41.65 -8.48
C CYS A 104 -18.68 42.34 -9.84
N VAL A 105 -18.43 41.62 -10.95
CA VAL A 105 -18.66 42.14 -12.31
C VAL A 105 -20.14 42.41 -12.59
N ALA A 106 -21.04 41.54 -12.10
CA ALA A 106 -22.48 41.72 -12.24
C ALA A 106 -22.98 42.97 -11.48
N LEU A 107 -22.52 43.18 -10.26
CA LEU A 107 -22.80 44.40 -9.48
C LEU A 107 -22.30 45.66 -10.22
N LEU A 108 -21.09 45.59 -10.78
CA LEU A 108 -20.51 46.70 -11.54
C LEU A 108 -21.30 47.00 -12.83
N CYS A 109 -21.81 45.97 -13.51
CA CYS A 109 -22.66 46.13 -14.70
C CYS A 109 -24.04 46.70 -14.38
N ASN A 110 -24.68 46.29 -13.28
CA ASN A 110 -25.99 46.81 -12.87
C ASN A 110 -25.95 48.31 -12.53
N HIS A 111 -24.80 48.81 -12.05
CA HIS A 111 -24.61 50.24 -11.78
C HIS A 111 -24.09 51.04 -12.99
N LYS A 112 -23.81 50.42 -14.13
CA LYS A 112 -23.36 51.12 -15.35
C LYS A 112 -24.38 52.16 -15.84
N ALA A 113 -25.68 51.91 -15.66
CA ALA A 113 -26.74 52.88 -15.98
C ALA A 113 -26.73 54.10 -15.03
N LEU A 114 -26.34 53.92 -13.77
CA LEU A 114 -26.22 55.02 -12.78
C LEU A 114 -25.01 55.92 -13.07
N PHE A 115 -23.88 55.35 -13.50
CA PHE A 115 -22.67 56.12 -13.84
C PHE A 115 -22.80 56.97 -15.12
N VAL A 116 -23.64 56.56 -16.08
CA VAL A 116 -23.84 57.33 -17.32
C VAL A 116 -24.93 58.40 -17.17
N VAL A 117 -25.84 58.25 -16.20
CA VAL A 117 -26.95 59.21 -15.97
C VAL A 117 -26.64 60.25 -14.88
N PHE A 118 -25.80 59.95 -13.88
CA PHE A 118 -25.42 60.91 -12.83
C PHE A 118 -24.00 61.46 -13.02
N ARG A 119 -23.88 62.64 -13.67
CA ARG A 119 -22.69 63.52 -13.57
C ARG A 119 -22.61 64.29 -12.24
N GLY A 120 -23.30 63.83 -11.19
CA GLY A 120 -23.28 64.43 -9.86
C GLY A 120 -23.86 63.48 -8.83
N CYS A 121 -23.06 63.16 -7.80
CA CYS A 121 -23.43 62.45 -6.57
C CYS A 121 -24.09 61.07 -6.75
N LEU A 122 -23.26 60.04 -6.91
CA LEU A 122 -23.64 58.67 -6.55
C LEU A 122 -23.76 58.56 -5.02
N ASP A 123 -24.80 57.89 -4.55
CA ASP A 123 -25.06 57.66 -3.13
C ASP A 123 -23.88 56.88 -2.49
N GLY A 124 -23.26 57.46 -1.46
CA GLY A 124 -21.97 57.01 -0.91
C GLY A 124 -21.96 55.56 -0.42
N ARG A 125 -23.13 55.01 -0.07
CA ARG A 125 -23.28 53.59 0.32
C ARG A 125 -23.01 52.62 -0.83
N THR A 126 -23.52 52.90 -2.03
CA THR A 126 -23.37 51.98 -3.19
C THR A 126 -21.95 52.01 -3.78
N VAL A 127 -21.27 53.15 -3.72
CA VAL A 127 -19.86 53.29 -4.13
C VAL A 127 -18.93 52.66 -3.09
N SER A 128 -19.28 52.73 -1.81
CA SER A 128 -18.55 52.05 -0.73
C SER A 128 -18.59 50.53 -0.88
N ASP A 129 -19.75 49.94 -1.18
CA ASP A 129 -19.89 48.50 -1.42
C ASP A 129 -19.11 48.03 -2.66
N LEU A 130 -19.11 48.83 -3.73
CA LEU A 130 -18.31 48.56 -4.94
C LEU A 130 -16.80 48.65 -4.65
N CYS A 131 -16.38 49.65 -3.88
CA CYS A 131 -14.99 49.83 -3.44
C CYS A 131 -14.54 48.69 -2.52
N HIS A 132 -15.40 48.23 -1.60
CA HIS A 132 -15.16 47.07 -0.75
C HIS A 132 -15.06 45.78 -1.57
N CYS A 133 -15.91 45.59 -2.59
CA CYS A 133 -15.82 44.46 -3.52
C CYS A 133 -14.49 44.47 -4.28
N LEU A 134 -14.10 45.62 -4.84
CA LEU A 134 -12.85 45.78 -5.60
C LEU A 134 -11.61 45.60 -4.71
N MET A 135 -11.64 46.14 -3.49
CA MET A 135 -10.58 45.95 -2.48
C MET A 135 -10.44 44.48 -2.07
N TYR A 136 -11.55 43.74 -1.91
CA TYR A 136 -11.51 42.31 -1.63
C TYR A 136 -10.90 41.54 -2.79
N VAL A 137 -11.30 41.81 -4.04
CA VAL A 137 -10.73 41.18 -5.25
C VAL A 137 -9.23 41.49 -5.40
N ILE A 138 -8.79 42.73 -5.14
CA ILE A 138 -7.38 43.14 -5.20
C ILE A 138 -6.55 42.51 -4.07
N SER A 139 -7.09 42.44 -2.86
CA SER A 139 -6.45 41.74 -1.73
C SER A 139 -6.32 40.24 -1.99
N PHE A 140 -7.31 39.63 -2.65
CA PHE A 140 -7.26 38.23 -3.05
C PHE A 140 -6.25 37.97 -4.18
N ALA A 141 -6.13 38.88 -5.15
CA ALA A 141 -5.10 38.84 -6.18
C ALA A 141 -3.67 38.94 -5.58
N ARG A 142 -3.49 39.70 -4.50
CA ARG A 142 -2.22 39.73 -3.72
C ARG A 142 -1.90 38.40 -3.06
N PHE A 143 -2.89 37.65 -2.58
CA PHE A 143 -2.67 36.33 -1.95
C PHE A 143 -2.21 35.27 -2.98
N LEU A 144 -2.77 35.30 -4.20
CA LEU A 144 -2.33 34.45 -5.32
C LEU A 144 -0.97 34.87 -5.89
N GLY A 145 -0.67 36.18 -5.92
CA GLY A 145 0.64 36.71 -6.29
C GLY A 145 1.75 36.39 -5.28
N PHE A 146 1.41 36.17 -4.00
CA PHE A 146 2.37 35.85 -2.95
C PHE A 146 3.03 34.46 -3.11
N VAL A 147 2.43 33.57 -3.90
CA VAL A 147 3.05 32.27 -4.25
C VAL A 147 4.07 32.42 -5.39
N ARG A 148 4.15 33.59 -6.06
CA ARG A 148 5.10 33.79 -7.17
C ARG A 148 5.86 35.12 -7.21
N GLY A 149 5.78 35.95 -6.17
CA GLY A 149 6.60 37.17 -6.12
C GLY A 149 6.14 38.10 -5.02
N GLY A 150 6.70 37.92 -3.82
CA GLY A 150 6.84 39.05 -2.91
C GLY A 150 7.72 40.12 -3.56
N LEU A 151 7.43 41.38 -3.25
CA LEU A 151 8.01 42.62 -3.76
C LEU A 151 7.19 43.26 -4.90
N PHE A 152 6.91 44.55 -4.73
CA PHE A 152 6.08 45.41 -5.56
C PHE A 152 4.59 45.05 -5.41
N ILE A 153 3.83 45.67 -4.51
CA ILE A 153 3.43 47.07 -4.59
C ILE A 153 2.79 47.39 -3.24
N ASN A 154 3.49 48.09 -2.34
CA ASN A 154 2.89 48.58 -1.09
C ASN A 154 2.44 50.04 -1.20
N GLU A 155 2.50 50.66 -2.39
CA GLU A 155 2.41 52.13 -2.47
C GLU A 155 1.40 52.71 -3.47
N THR A 156 0.69 51.93 -4.30
CA THR A 156 -0.13 52.55 -5.37
C THR A 156 -1.60 52.20 -5.46
N MET A 157 -2.20 51.53 -4.47
CA MET A 157 -3.65 51.28 -4.51
C MET A 157 -4.31 51.43 -3.14
N GLN A 158 -4.22 52.64 -2.58
CA GLN A 158 -5.28 53.12 -1.69
C GLN A 158 -6.42 53.61 -2.60
N CYS A 159 -7.56 52.93 -2.55
CA CYS A 159 -8.74 53.36 -3.30
C CYS A 159 -9.19 54.71 -2.73
N PRO A 160 -9.16 55.82 -3.50
CA PRO A 160 -9.47 57.16 -3.00
C PRO A 160 -10.94 57.31 -2.55
N CYS A 161 -11.79 56.32 -2.81
CA CYS A 161 -13.20 56.33 -2.43
C CYS A 161 -13.45 56.06 -0.94
N CYS A 162 -12.48 55.53 -0.17
CA CYS A 162 -12.66 55.27 1.26
C CYS A 162 -12.37 56.47 2.17
N TRP A 163 -11.88 57.59 1.62
CA TRP A 163 -11.55 58.78 2.41
C TRP A 163 -12.76 59.66 2.77
N TYR A 164 -13.93 59.39 2.18
CA TYR A 164 -15.10 60.27 2.34
C TYR A 164 -16.11 59.80 3.41
N VAL A 165 -15.86 58.73 4.16
CA VAL A 165 -16.81 58.20 5.17
C VAL A 165 -16.30 58.36 6.61
N GLN A 166 -15.42 59.33 6.87
CA GLN A 166 -14.95 59.65 8.24
C GLN A 166 -15.36 61.04 8.73
N PHE A 167 -16.33 61.68 8.07
CA PHE A 167 -16.87 62.95 8.53
C PHE A 167 -18.39 62.85 8.73
N GLU A 168 -18.78 62.07 9.72
CA GLU A 168 -19.96 62.35 10.57
C GLU A 168 -19.56 62.18 12.04
#